data_AF-A0A7I7Q8V8-F1
#
_entry.id   AF-A0A7I7Q8V8-F1
#
_cell.length_a   1.000
_cell.length_b   1.000
_cell.length_c   1.000
_cell.angle_alpha   90.00
_cell.angle_beta   90.00
_cell.angle_gamma   90.00
#
_symmetry.space_group_name_H-M   'P 1'
#
loop_
_entity.id
_entity.type
_entity.pdbx_description
1 polymer ?
#
loop_
_entity_poly.entity_id
_entity_poly.type
_entity_poly.pdbx_seq_one_letter_code
_entity_poly.pdbx_strand_id
1 'polypeptide(L)'
;MLLPARIRELIERDYYSKVDASLTLEEVAKDPTFLEDPISHLALFTDHGVMHMRDVAHRIVDMIANVSGVKIDERPQLRLDFMTSYGCLLAYARDIGMSDLNPFGRAVHAEFGGHEAFGGAAFDEIVDILWEENIGNLAWRVLRLTNAGVFEGPPQPILRELASLGYAHSKSSVPASVLNGTNALRERMLHILSHPLEALYHAKRVTKSRNDDQRAHHQAALQHAASPEALEEHRAQLLGRHYDDFEGTAFAWLEVVAPQAQEFVADVVDTIRCLRCADALRQRGTHLRSSRNYQIFIDQRTANAAYALHDREGRTYLLEGDNPINAGEANLETSVVTHEGDLRFAFFRGSFGSEEAVRRAAHNAAVIVDDIQADVVDSFIGGAGETADGAPACCSNTPKTIPNSRRW
;
A
#
# COMPACT_ATOMS: atom_id res chain seq x y z
N MET A 1 -18.51 0.19 8.27
CA MET A 1 -17.19 0.83 8.10
C MET A 1 -17.02 1.90 9.15
N LEU A 2 -15.88 1.92 9.84
CA LEU A 2 -15.65 2.78 11.01
C LEU A 2 -15.19 4.20 10.66
N LEU A 3 -14.73 4.47 9.43
CA LEU A 3 -14.34 5.82 9.01
C LEU A 3 -15.59 6.66 8.60
N PRO A 4 -15.75 7.91 9.08
CA PRO A 4 -16.89 8.76 8.75
C PRO A 4 -17.09 8.92 7.26
N ALA A 5 -18.35 9.00 6.86
CA ALA A 5 -18.71 9.25 5.47
C ALA A 5 -18.00 10.48 4.91
N ARG A 6 -17.89 11.56 5.69
CA ARG A 6 -17.24 12.81 5.27
C ARG A 6 -15.77 12.61 4.87
N ILE A 7 -14.96 11.93 5.69
CA ILE A 7 -13.55 11.65 5.34
C ILE A 7 -13.48 10.82 4.05
N ARG A 8 -14.34 9.80 3.94
CA ARG A 8 -14.38 8.92 2.76
C ARG A 8 -14.73 9.69 1.50
N GLU A 9 -15.77 10.51 1.55
CA GLU A 9 -16.25 11.32 0.44
C GLU A 9 -15.21 12.37 0.01
N LEU A 10 -14.51 13.00 0.96
CA LEU A 10 -13.43 13.95 0.66
C LEU A 10 -12.30 13.26 -0.13
N ILE A 11 -11.81 12.14 0.39
CA ILE A 11 -10.68 11.41 -0.24
C ILE A 11 -11.10 10.84 -1.61
N GLU A 12 -12.28 10.24 -1.71
CA GLU A 12 -12.80 9.71 -2.97
C GLU A 12 -12.96 10.82 -4.01
N ARG A 13 -13.54 11.96 -3.63
CA ARG A 13 -13.73 13.12 -4.51
C ARG A 13 -12.39 13.69 -4.97
N ASP A 14 -11.47 13.95 -4.06
CA ASP A 14 -10.29 14.77 -4.34
C ASP A 14 -9.13 13.98 -4.97
N TYR A 15 -9.08 12.66 -4.78
CA TYR A 15 -7.99 11.81 -5.30
C TYR A 15 -8.49 10.71 -6.24
N TYR A 16 -9.34 9.80 -5.76
CA TYR A 16 -9.67 8.59 -6.50
C TYR A 16 -10.61 8.81 -7.68
N SER A 17 -11.52 9.79 -7.61
CA SER A 17 -12.42 10.12 -8.71
C SER A 17 -11.66 10.54 -9.98
N LYS A 18 -10.47 11.14 -9.82
CA LYS A 18 -9.58 11.53 -10.93
C LYS A 18 -8.99 10.32 -11.65
N VAL A 19 -8.65 9.27 -10.89
CA VAL A 19 -8.19 7.98 -11.44
C VAL A 19 -9.30 7.36 -12.28
N ASP A 20 -10.49 7.25 -11.69
CA ASP A 20 -11.65 6.67 -12.37
C ASP A 20 -12.07 7.50 -13.59
N ALA A 21 -11.90 8.82 -13.58
CA ALA A 21 -12.21 9.68 -14.74
C ALA A 21 -11.20 9.54 -15.89
N SER A 22 -9.93 9.25 -15.57
CA SER A 22 -8.83 9.29 -16.54
C SER A 22 -8.52 7.95 -17.19
N LEU A 23 -9.04 6.84 -16.64
CA LEU A 23 -8.77 5.49 -17.15
C LEU A 23 -9.80 4.96 -18.17
N THR A 24 -10.67 5.82 -18.71
CA THR A 24 -11.67 5.44 -19.74
C THR A 24 -10.99 4.90 -21.00
N LEU A 25 -11.63 3.99 -21.73
CA LEU A 25 -11.05 3.40 -22.95
C LEU A 25 -10.66 4.49 -23.97
N GLU A 26 -11.45 5.56 -24.08
CA GLU A 26 -11.17 6.66 -24.99
C GLU A 26 -9.96 7.49 -24.58
N GLU A 27 -9.73 7.65 -23.28
CA GLU A 27 -8.55 8.40 -22.80
C GLU A 27 -7.30 7.54 -22.88
N VAL A 28 -7.36 6.27 -22.47
CA VAL A 28 -6.20 5.37 -22.49
C VAL A 28 -5.80 5.00 -23.93
N ALA A 29 -6.74 4.94 -24.87
CA ALA A 29 -6.43 4.75 -26.29
C ALA A 29 -5.66 5.92 -26.91
N LYS A 30 -5.64 7.09 -26.27
CA LYS A 30 -4.79 8.24 -26.67
C LYS A 30 -3.40 8.19 -26.05
N ASP A 31 -3.19 7.35 -25.03
CA ASP A 31 -1.90 7.20 -24.36
C ASP A 31 -0.97 6.32 -25.21
N PRO A 32 0.16 6.84 -25.72
CA PRO A 32 1.10 6.04 -26.50
C PRO A 32 1.63 4.82 -25.74
N THR A 33 1.75 4.91 -24.42
CA THR A 33 2.27 3.82 -23.59
C THR A 33 1.26 2.66 -23.49
N PHE A 34 -0.04 2.95 -23.51
CA PHE A 34 -1.07 1.93 -23.61
C PHE A 34 -1.03 1.22 -24.98
N LEU A 35 -0.79 1.96 -26.05
CA LEU A 35 -0.70 1.37 -27.39
C LEU A 35 0.57 0.54 -27.59
N GLU A 36 1.66 0.90 -26.92
CA GLU A 36 2.94 0.17 -26.99
C GLU A 36 2.91 -1.12 -26.15
N ASP A 37 2.44 -1.05 -24.91
CA ASP A 37 2.35 -2.20 -24.00
C ASP A 37 1.07 -2.11 -23.14
N PRO A 38 -0.08 -2.51 -23.69
CA PRO A 38 -1.35 -2.37 -22.99
C PRO A 38 -1.42 -3.26 -21.75
N ILE A 39 -0.75 -4.43 -21.77
CA ILE A 39 -0.79 -5.42 -20.69
C ILE A 39 -0.06 -4.94 -19.43
N SER A 40 0.98 -4.11 -19.59
CA SER A 40 1.67 -3.44 -18.49
C SER A 40 1.12 -2.05 -18.15
N HIS A 41 0.05 -1.61 -18.82
CA HIS A 41 -0.51 -0.28 -18.61
C HIS A 41 -1.49 -0.23 -17.43
N LEU A 42 -1.43 0.85 -16.66
CA LEU A 42 -2.24 1.09 -15.45
C LEU A 42 -3.76 0.87 -15.65
N ALA A 43 -4.27 1.20 -16.83
CA ALA A 43 -5.69 1.04 -17.16
C ALA A 43 -6.21 -0.41 -17.02
N LEU A 44 -5.32 -1.39 -17.15
CA LEU A 44 -5.65 -2.81 -17.01
C LEU A 44 -5.30 -3.37 -15.63
N PHE A 45 -4.64 -2.57 -14.78
CA PHE A 45 -4.47 -2.89 -13.36
C PHE A 45 -5.65 -2.36 -12.55
N THR A 46 -6.03 -3.12 -11.53
CA THR A 46 -7.29 -2.99 -10.80
C THR A 46 -7.10 -2.41 -9.41
N ASP A 47 -5.98 -1.71 -9.21
CA ASP A 47 -5.35 -1.55 -7.90
C ASP A 47 -5.36 -0.12 -7.36
N HIS A 48 -6.00 0.85 -8.04
CA HIS A 48 -5.83 2.24 -7.62
C HIS A 48 -7.09 3.14 -7.75
N GLY A 49 -8.27 2.57 -7.98
CA GLY A 49 -9.56 3.30 -8.02
C GLY A 49 -10.36 3.24 -6.71
N VAL A 50 -11.55 3.87 -6.68
CA VAL A 50 -12.41 3.92 -5.48
C VAL A 50 -12.78 2.52 -4.97
N MET A 51 -13.09 1.60 -5.90
CA MET A 51 -13.48 0.23 -5.54
C MET A 51 -12.34 -0.54 -4.86
N HIS A 52 -11.11 -0.36 -5.35
CA HIS A 52 -9.94 -1.00 -4.77
C HIS A 52 -9.72 -0.57 -3.32
N MET A 53 -9.70 0.73 -3.08
CA MET A 53 -9.45 1.25 -1.74
C MET A 53 -10.57 0.86 -0.75
N ARG A 54 -11.83 0.86 -1.19
CA ARG A 54 -12.96 0.38 -0.37
C ARG A 54 -12.85 -1.10 -0.04
N ASP A 55 -12.42 -1.92 -0.99
CA ASP A 55 -12.21 -3.35 -0.75
C ASP A 55 -11.11 -3.56 0.31
N VAL A 56 -9.98 -2.87 0.20
CA VAL A 56 -8.90 -2.99 1.19
C VAL A 56 -9.33 -2.48 2.57
N ALA A 57 -10.13 -1.41 2.63
CA ALA A 57 -10.72 -0.93 3.88
C ALA A 57 -11.73 -1.92 4.50
N HIS A 58 -12.38 -2.79 3.72
CA HIS A 58 -13.16 -3.89 4.26
C HIS A 58 -12.25 -5.03 4.74
N ARG A 59 -11.27 -5.42 3.92
CA ARG A 59 -10.33 -6.52 4.20
C ARG A 59 -9.52 -6.29 5.47
N ILE A 60 -9.15 -5.05 5.78
CA ILE A 60 -8.38 -4.77 7.00
C ILE A 60 -9.17 -5.06 8.28
N VAL A 61 -10.49 -4.93 8.26
CA VAL A 61 -11.36 -5.27 9.40
C VAL A 61 -11.29 -6.76 9.70
N ASP A 62 -11.48 -7.58 8.65
CA ASP A 62 -11.38 -9.04 8.76
C ASP A 62 -9.94 -9.45 9.12
N MET A 63 -8.95 -8.80 8.51
CA MET A 63 -7.53 -9.10 8.74
C MET A 63 -7.15 -8.93 10.21
N ILE A 64 -7.48 -7.79 10.82
CA ILE A 64 -7.19 -7.53 12.25
C ILE A 64 -7.89 -8.56 13.14
N ALA A 65 -9.15 -8.87 12.86
CA ALA A 65 -9.90 -9.87 13.62
C ALA A 65 -9.30 -11.28 13.50
N ASN A 66 -8.79 -11.64 12.32
CA ASN A 66 -8.28 -12.98 12.03
C ASN A 66 -6.87 -13.22 12.59
N VAL A 67 -6.06 -12.17 12.74
CA VAL A 67 -4.70 -12.30 13.27
C VAL A 67 -4.52 -12.00 14.75
N SER A 68 -5.50 -11.35 15.39
CA SER A 68 -5.46 -11.05 16.82
C SER A 68 -5.34 -12.32 17.65
N GLY A 69 -4.30 -12.41 18.48
CA GLY A 69 -3.99 -13.59 19.30
C GLY A 69 -3.36 -14.76 18.53
N VAL A 70 -3.05 -14.57 17.25
CA VAL A 70 -2.46 -15.61 16.37
C VAL A 70 -1.15 -15.14 15.75
N LYS A 71 -1.18 -14.03 14.99
CA LYS A 71 0.01 -13.43 14.36
C LYS A 71 0.47 -12.15 15.03
N ILE A 72 -0.44 -11.51 15.75
CA ILE A 72 -0.18 -10.33 16.58
C ILE A 72 -0.72 -10.62 17.97
N ASP A 73 -0.18 -9.94 18.98
CA ASP A 73 -0.63 -10.12 20.36
C ASP A 73 -2.13 -9.86 20.49
N GLU A 74 -2.77 -10.63 21.38
CA GLU A 74 -4.17 -10.41 21.72
C GLU A 74 -4.34 -9.03 22.39
N ARG A 75 -5.39 -8.32 22.00
CA ARG A 75 -5.65 -6.95 22.41
C ARG A 75 -7.05 -6.77 22.98
N PRO A 76 -7.24 -5.94 24.01
CA PRO A 76 -8.56 -5.50 24.44
C PRO A 76 -9.33 -4.81 23.30
N GLN A 77 -10.65 -4.90 23.32
CA GLN A 77 -11.53 -4.34 22.29
C GLN A 77 -11.21 -2.88 21.94
N LEU A 78 -10.93 -2.04 22.94
CA LEU A 78 -10.61 -0.63 22.71
C LEU A 78 -9.35 -0.41 21.84
N ARG A 79 -8.35 -1.29 21.93
CA ARG A 79 -7.15 -1.26 21.08
C ARG A 79 -7.44 -1.81 19.68
N LEU A 80 -8.30 -2.82 19.57
CA LEU A 80 -8.76 -3.34 18.27
C LEU A 80 -9.61 -2.31 17.51
N ASP A 81 -10.48 -1.57 18.19
CA ASP A 81 -11.27 -0.49 17.60
C ASP A 81 -10.38 0.63 17.03
N PHE A 82 -9.31 0.97 17.77
CA PHE A 82 -8.25 1.87 17.33
C PHE A 82 -7.55 1.34 16.08
N MET A 83 -7.05 0.11 16.11
CA MET A 83 -6.37 -0.48 14.96
C MET A 83 -7.27 -0.55 13.72
N THR A 84 -8.54 -0.91 13.91
CA THR A 84 -9.50 -1.03 12.80
C THR A 84 -9.78 0.31 12.15
N SER A 85 -10.00 1.35 12.98
CA SER A 85 -10.27 2.71 12.48
C SER A 85 -9.03 3.35 11.86
N TYR A 86 -7.88 3.17 12.49
CA TYR A 86 -6.59 3.60 11.94
C TYR A 86 -6.28 2.90 10.62
N GLY A 87 -6.50 1.59 10.56
CA GLY A 87 -6.33 0.79 9.36
C GLY A 87 -7.23 1.25 8.22
N CYS A 88 -8.49 1.59 8.50
CA CYS A 88 -9.39 2.16 7.51
C CYS A 88 -8.88 3.53 7.01
N LEU A 89 -8.39 4.41 7.89
CA LEU A 89 -7.78 5.67 7.48
C LEU A 89 -6.59 5.43 6.53
N LEU A 90 -5.67 4.53 6.89
CA LEU A 90 -4.51 4.22 6.05
C LEU A 90 -4.93 3.58 4.73
N ALA A 91 -5.94 2.73 4.73
CA ALA A 91 -6.47 2.15 3.49
C ALA A 91 -6.94 3.25 2.52
N TYR A 92 -7.60 4.30 3.04
CA TYR A 92 -8.01 5.44 2.23
C TYR A 92 -6.86 6.36 1.81
N ALA A 93 -5.81 6.49 2.62
CA ALA A 93 -4.73 7.46 2.37
C ALA A 93 -3.57 6.91 1.52
N ARG A 94 -3.30 5.60 1.56
CA ARG A 94 -2.00 5.05 1.11
C ARG A 94 -1.69 5.22 -0.39
N ASP A 95 -2.72 5.20 -1.23
CA ASP A 95 -2.60 5.19 -2.70
C ASP A 95 -3.09 6.48 -3.37
N ILE A 96 -3.37 7.54 -2.61
CA ILE A 96 -3.92 8.78 -3.17
C ILE A 96 -2.99 9.44 -4.22
N GLY A 97 -1.69 9.16 -4.16
CA GLY A 97 -0.71 9.62 -5.14
C GLY A 97 -0.88 8.99 -6.53
N MET A 98 -1.66 7.92 -6.64
CA MET A 98 -2.04 7.34 -7.93
C MET A 98 -3.01 8.22 -8.72
N SER A 99 -3.49 9.32 -8.15
CA SER A 99 -4.20 10.36 -8.89
C SER A 99 -3.36 11.00 -10.01
N ASP A 100 -2.03 10.92 -9.92
CA ASP A 100 -1.14 11.15 -11.06
C ASP A 100 -0.77 9.82 -11.74
N LEU A 101 -1.38 9.59 -12.90
CA LEU A 101 -1.28 8.33 -13.64
C LEU A 101 0.02 8.18 -14.44
N ASN A 102 0.82 9.25 -14.55
CA ASN A 102 2.05 9.20 -15.32
C ASN A 102 3.13 8.33 -14.61
N PRO A 103 4.23 7.97 -15.30
CA PRO A 103 5.29 7.16 -14.70
C PRO A 103 5.95 7.77 -13.46
N PHE A 104 5.90 9.10 -13.30
CA PHE A 104 6.37 9.80 -12.11
C PHE A 104 5.43 9.54 -10.92
N GLY A 105 4.14 9.87 -11.03
CA GLY A 105 3.13 9.66 -9.99
C GLY A 105 3.08 8.21 -9.51
N ARG A 106 3.07 7.24 -10.44
CA ARG A 106 3.13 5.81 -10.08
C ARG A 106 4.39 5.45 -9.29
N ALA A 107 5.53 6.04 -9.63
CA ALA A 107 6.78 5.73 -8.96
C ALA A 107 6.87 6.34 -7.55
N VAL A 108 6.11 7.40 -7.25
CA VAL A 108 6.16 8.12 -5.96
C VAL A 108 4.82 8.15 -5.20
N HIS A 109 3.84 7.34 -5.60
CA HIS A 109 2.47 7.40 -5.05
C HIS A 109 2.41 7.28 -3.52
N ALA A 110 3.24 6.40 -2.95
CA ALA A 110 3.32 6.21 -1.51
C ALA A 110 3.93 7.43 -0.80
N GLU A 111 4.99 8.01 -1.37
CA GLU A 111 5.62 9.23 -0.85
C GLU A 111 4.67 10.43 -0.94
N PHE A 112 3.92 10.56 -2.04
CA PHE A 112 2.87 11.55 -2.19
C PHE A 112 1.83 11.41 -1.08
N GLY A 113 1.36 10.19 -0.79
CA GLY A 113 0.42 9.95 0.32
C GLY A 113 0.98 10.40 1.68
N GLY A 114 2.29 10.22 1.90
CA GLY A 114 2.99 10.74 3.08
C GLY A 114 3.03 12.26 3.13
N HIS A 115 3.35 12.91 2.01
CA HIS A 115 3.41 14.38 1.89
C HIS A 115 2.06 15.04 2.06
N GLU A 116 1.02 14.49 1.42
CA GLU A 116 -0.31 15.08 1.38
C GLU A 116 -0.93 15.22 2.78
N ALA A 117 -0.53 14.35 3.73
CA ALA A 117 -0.91 14.45 5.14
C ALA A 117 -0.46 15.76 5.82
N PHE A 118 0.55 16.45 5.28
CA PHE A 118 1.08 17.73 5.78
C PHE A 118 0.81 18.92 4.84
N GLY A 119 0.78 18.67 3.53
CA GLY A 119 0.63 19.71 2.50
C GLY A 119 -0.81 19.93 2.01
N GLY A 120 -1.68 18.94 2.14
CA GLY A 120 -3.00 18.93 1.50
C GLY A 120 -4.08 19.66 2.29
N ALA A 121 -4.79 20.58 1.64
CA ALA A 121 -5.96 21.24 2.26
C ALA A 121 -7.06 20.23 2.64
N ALA A 122 -7.21 19.14 1.88
CA ALA A 122 -8.12 18.06 2.23
C ALA A 122 -7.69 17.36 3.54
N PHE A 123 -6.39 17.22 3.79
CA PHE A 123 -5.90 16.60 5.02
C PHE A 123 -5.99 17.54 6.23
N ASP A 124 -5.98 18.85 6.03
CA ASP A 124 -6.35 19.80 7.09
C ASP A 124 -7.77 19.50 7.59
N GLU A 125 -8.75 19.38 6.68
CA GLU A 125 -10.14 19.01 7.03
C GLU A 125 -10.25 17.59 7.62
N ILE A 126 -9.51 16.61 7.09
CA ILE A 126 -9.52 15.24 7.62
C ILE A 126 -9.00 15.20 9.06
N VAL A 127 -7.91 15.92 9.36
CA VAL A 127 -7.36 15.98 10.72
C VAL A 127 -8.33 16.65 11.68
N ASP A 128 -9.01 17.72 11.26
CA ASP A 128 -10.07 18.36 12.05
C ASP A 128 -11.21 17.39 12.36
N ILE A 129 -11.69 16.64 11.36
CA ILE A 129 -12.73 15.62 11.56
C ILE A 129 -12.24 14.52 12.51
N LEU A 130 -11.02 14.02 12.33
CA LEU A 130 -10.42 13.01 13.23
C LEU A 130 -10.38 13.51 14.67
N TRP A 131 -10.05 14.79 14.86
CA TRP A 131 -9.98 15.45 16.16
C TRP A 131 -11.35 15.63 16.81
N GLU A 132 -12.33 16.12 16.06
CA GLU A 132 -13.68 16.43 16.57
C GLU A 132 -14.52 15.17 16.81
N GLU A 133 -14.51 14.21 15.88
CA GLU A 133 -15.37 13.03 15.93
C GLU A 133 -14.75 11.86 16.72
N ASN A 134 -13.43 11.90 16.99
CA ASN A 134 -12.68 10.87 17.71
C ASN A 134 -12.96 9.43 17.24
N ILE A 135 -12.81 9.21 15.94
CA ILE A 135 -13.16 7.94 15.30
C ILE A 135 -12.25 6.82 15.81
N GLY A 136 -12.86 5.74 16.31
CA GLY A 136 -12.12 4.59 16.83
C GLY A 136 -11.15 4.94 17.95
N ASN A 137 -11.38 6.02 18.70
CA ASN A 137 -10.48 6.46 19.76
C ASN A 137 -9.08 6.89 19.27
N LEU A 138 -8.92 7.24 17.98
CA LEU A 138 -7.66 7.75 17.40
C LEU A 138 -7.17 9.01 18.14
N ALA A 139 -7.94 10.10 18.07
CA ALA A 139 -7.55 11.39 18.65
C ALA A 139 -7.46 11.35 20.18
N TRP A 140 -8.42 10.71 20.86
CA TRP A 140 -8.41 10.63 22.31
C TRP A 140 -7.28 9.77 22.84
N ARG A 141 -6.83 8.73 22.11
CA ARG A 141 -5.67 7.95 22.55
C ARG A 141 -4.40 8.77 22.51
N VAL A 142 -4.18 9.53 21.44
CA VAL A 142 -3.05 10.47 21.35
C VAL A 142 -3.16 11.51 22.45
N LEU A 143 -4.30 12.18 22.60
CA LEU A 143 -4.53 13.19 23.64
C LEU A 143 -4.29 12.67 25.06
N ARG A 144 -4.72 11.43 25.38
CA ARG A 144 -4.46 10.84 26.70
C ARG A 144 -2.96 10.63 26.95
N LEU A 145 -2.22 10.17 25.95
CA LEU A 145 -0.77 9.95 26.06
C LEU A 145 -0.03 11.29 26.19
N THR A 146 -0.42 12.31 25.43
CA THR A 146 0.10 13.68 25.56
C THR A 146 -0.21 14.28 26.94
N ASN A 147 -1.47 14.21 27.39
CA ASN A 147 -1.89 14.76 28.70
C ASN A 147 -1.23 14.05 29.88
N ALA A 148 -0.87 12.78 29.72
CA ALA A 148 -0.11 12.01 30.71
C ALA A 148 1.40 12.33 30.70
N GLY A 149 1.87 13.20 29.80
CA GLY A 149 3.28 13.52 29.61
C GLY A 149 4.10 12.40 28.97
N VAL A 150 3.44 11.44 28.29
CA VAL A 150 4.11 10.34 27.58
C VAL A 150 4.60 10.82 26.21
N PHE A 151 3.79 11.62 25.52
CA PHE A 151 4.17 12.28 24.27
C PHE A 151 4.36 13.77 24.50
N GLU A 152 5.40 14.34 23.90
CA GLU A 152 5.70 15.77 23.97
C GLU A 152 4.99 16.53 22.85
N GLY A 153 4.68 17.81 23.10
CA GLY A 153 4.10 18.71 22.11
C GLY A 153 2.58 18.55 21.90
N PRO A 154 2.01 19.26 20.92
CA PRO A 154 0.59 19.18 20.61
C PRO A 154 0.23 17.81 19.98
N PRO A 155 -0.97 17.27 20.22
CA PRO A 155 -1.40 15.96 19.71
C PRO A 155 -1.76 15.96 18.21
N GLN A 156 -2.08 17.11 17.60
CA GLN A 156 -2.53 17.18 16.21
C GLN A 156 -1.44 16.78 15.19
N PRO A 157 -0.15 17.21 15.33
CA PRO A 157 0.93 16.68 14.50
C PRO A 157 1.02 15.15 14.51
N ILE A 158 0.82 14.51 15.66
CA ILE A 158 0.84 13.03 15.75
C ILE A 158 -0.27 12.41 14.88
N LEU A 159 -1.44 13.04 14.76
CA LEU A 159 -2.49 12.55 13.85
C LEU A 159 -2.08 12.63 12.38
N ARG A 160 -1.34 13.68 11.98
CA ARG A 160 -0.77 13.79 10.63
C ARG A 160 0.31 12.76 10.39
N GLU A 161 1.19 12.56 11.37
CA GLU A 161 2.22 11.53 11.35
C GLU A 161 1.59 10.14 11.17
N LEU A 162 0.53 9.82 11.92
CA LEU A 162 -0.24 8.59 11.74
C LEU A 162 -0.80 8.47 10.30
N ALA A 163 -1.44 9.50 9.76
CA ALA A 163 -1.95 9.45 8.40
C ALA A 163 -0.83 9.25 7.35
N SER A 164 0.30 9.93 7.54
CA SER A 164 1.45 9.86 6.63
C SER A 164 2.12 8.48 6.60
N LEU A 165 1.97 7.67 7.65
CA LEU A 165 2.42 6.28 7.69
C LEU A 165 1.67 5.38 6.71
N GLY A 166 0.65 5.88 6.01
CA GLY A 166 0.13 5.26 4.79
C GLY A 166 1.24 4.93 3.79
N TYR A 167 2.29 5.75 3.72
CA TYR A 167 3.53 5.46 2.98
C TYR A 167 4.12 4.07 3.28
N ALA A 168 4.05 3.62 4.54
CA ALA A 168 4.61 2.35 4.97
C ALA A 168 3.82 1.12 4.46
N HIS A 169 2.75 1.28 3.69
CA HIS A 169 2.18 0.16 2.93
C HIS A 169 3.15 -0.36 1.86
N SER A 170 3.98 0.52 1.29
CA SER A 170 4.89 0.17 0.20
C SER A 170 6.08 -0.64 0.71
N LYS A 171 6.12 -1.93 0.38
CA LYS A 171 7.15 -2.87 0.84
C LYS A 171 8.53 -2.57 0.25
N SER A 172 8.57 -2.09 -0.99
CA SER A 172 9.82 -1.67 -1.64
C SER A 172 10.43 -0.44 -0.97
N SER A 173 9.58 0.46 -0.46
CA SER A 173 10.01 1.71 0.18
C SER A 173 10.27 1.52 1.69
N VAL A 174 9.52 0.63 2.34
CA VAL A 174 9.66 0.27 3.76
C VAL A 174 9.73 -1.26 3.91
N PRO A 175 10.91 -1.88 3.79
CA PRO A 175 11.06 -3.30 4.05
C PRO A 175 10.65 -3.68 5.48
N ALA A 176 10.36 -4.96 5.73
CA ALA A 176 9.97 -5.46 7.06
C ALA A 176 10.99 -5.08 8.16
N SER A 177 12.29 -5.10 7.86
CA SER A 177 13.35 -4.69 8.79
C SER A 177 13.24 -3.21 9.21
N VAL A 178 12.79 -2.33 8.32
CA VAL A 178 12.55 -0.91 8.62
C VAL A 178 11.25 -0.76 9.42
N LEU A 179 10.18 -1.46 9.03
CA LEU A 179 8.90 -1.42 9.74
C LEU A 179 9.03 -1.94 11.19
N ASN A 180 9.85 -2.97 11.40
CA ASN A 180 10.07 -3.58 12.72
C ASN A 180 11.01 -2.75 13.62
N GLY A 181 11.80 -1.83 13.04
CA GLY A 181 12.74 -0.99 13.78
C GLY A 181 12.21 0.43 13.90
N THR A 182 11.73 0.83 15.08
CA THR A 182 11.09 2.13 15.29
C THR A 182 11.98 3.32 14.92
N ASN A 183 13.27 3.27 15.24
CA ASN A 183 14.24 4.29 14.83
C ASN A 183 14.42 4.33 13.31
N ALA A 184 14.52 3.17 12.67
CA ALA A 184 14.66 3.09 11.21
C ALA A 184 13.39 3.57 10.49
N LEU A 185 12.21 3.30 11.06
CA LEU A 185 10.94 3.82 10.56
C LEU A 185 10.89 5.35 10.70
N ARG A 186 11.29 5.90 11.86
CA ARG A 186 11.40 7.35 12.07
C ARG A 186 12.34 7.98 11.06
N GLU A 187 13.57 7.51 10.95
CA GLU A 187 14.55 8.01 9.98
C GLU A 187 14.00 7.97 8.55
N ARG A 188 13.26 6.92 8.20
CA ARG A 188 12.63 6.82 6.89
C ARG A 188 11.55 7.88 6.69
N MET A 189 10.70 8.12 7.69
CA MET A 189 9.65 9.16 7.60
C MET A 189 10.26 10.57 7.55
N LEU A 190 11.32 10.82 8.33
CA LEU A 190 12.06 12.08 8.25
C LEU A 190 12.68 12.28 6.86
N HIS A 191 13.26 11.23 6.28
CA HIS A 191 13.84 11.29 4.94
C HIS A 191 12.78 11.63 3.88
N ILE A 192 11.65 10.91 3.84
CA ILE A 192 10.67 11.15 2.77
C ILE A 192 10.01 12.53 2.89
N LEU A 193 9.74 13.02 4.10
CA LEU A 193 9.11 14.34 4.28
C LEU A 193 10.08 15.51 4.10
N SER A 194 11.39 15.28 4.20
CA SER A 194 12.40 16.32 3.99
C SER A 194 12.81 16.49 2.52
N HIS A 195 12.37 15.61 1.63
CA HIS A 195 12.79 15.60 0.23
C HIS A 195 11.61 15.80 -0.72
N PRO A 196 11.73 16.69 -1.73
CA PRO A 196 10.74 16.81 -2.79
C PRO A 196 10.46 15.48 -3.48
N LEU A 197 9.22 15.29 -3.95
CA LEU A 197 8.84 14.09 -4.71
C LEU A 197 9.73 13.87 -5.95
N GLU A 198 10.22 14.95 -6.58
CA GLU A 198 11.17 14.89 -7.70
C GLU A 198 12.51 14.25 -7.30
N ALA A 199 13.06 14.62 -6.14
CA ALA A 199 14.27 13.99 -5.61
C ALA A 199 14.03 12.50 -5.32
N LEU A 200 12.91 12.17 -4.67
CA LEU A 200 12.56 10.77 -4.34
C LEU A 200 12.36 9.92 -5.61
N TYR A 201 11.71 10.49 -6.64
CA TYR A 201 11.58 9.86 -7.95
C TYR A 201 12.94 9.54 -8.55
N HIS A 202 13.82 10.53 -8.67
CA HIS A 202 15.12 10.33 -9.30
C HIS A 202 16.01 9.37 -8.52
N ALA A 203 15.96 9.41 -7.18
CA ALA A 203 16.64 8.41 -6.33
C ALA A 203 16.20 6.98 -6.68
N LYS A 204 14.89 6.73 -6.81
CA LYS A 204 14.36 5.42 -7.23
C LYS A 204 14.81 5.04 -8.65
N ARG A 205 14.84 6.01 -9.57
CA ARG A 205 15.23 5.77 -10.97
C ARG A 205 16.72 5.47 -11.12
N VAL A 206 17.58 6.07 -10.31
CA VAL A 206 19.02 5.74 -10.26
C VAL A 206 19.21 4.25 -9.94
N THR A 207 18.52 3.74 -8.92
CA THR A 207 18.60 2.31 -8.55
C THR A 207 18.04 1.38 -9.63
N LYS A 208 17.03 1.83 -10.38
CA LYS A 208 16.38 1.05 -11.45
C LYS A 208 16.98 1.25 -12.85
N SER A 209 18.03 2.06 -12.99
CA SER A 209 18.63 2.40 -14.29
C SER A 209 19.28 1.18 -14.93
N ARG A 210 19.01 0.96 -16.24
CA ARG A 210 19.50 -0.22 -16.99
C ARG A 210 20.85 0.02 -17.65
N ASN A 211 21.25 1.27 -17.82
CA ASN A 211 22.53 1.67 -18.39
C ASN A 211 23.08 2.92 -17.70
N ASP A 212 24.34 3.23 -18.00
CA ASP A 212 25.08 4.33 -17.36
C ASP A 212 24.54 5.71 -17.77
N ASP A 213 24.07 5.87 -19.01
CA ASP A 213 23.50 7.14 -19.49
C ASP A 213 22.21 7.51 -18.73
N GLN A 214 21.29 6.54 -18.56
CA GLN A 214 20.08 6.72 -17.74
C GLN A 214 20.43 7.03 -16.29
N ARG A 215 21.42 6.32 -15.74
CA ARG A 215 21.87 6.55 -14.37
C ARG A 215 22.45 7.95 -14.20
N ALA A 216 23.31 8.39 -15.11
CA ALA A 216 23.93 9.72 -15.09
C ALA A 216 22.87 10.83 -15.22
N HIS A 217 21.89 10.66 -16.12
CA HIS A 217 20.78 11.59 -16.26
C HIS A 217 19.98 11.74 -14.95
N HIS A 218 19.57 10.63 -14.34
CA HIS A 218 18.82 10.68 -13.08
C HIS A 218 19.67 11.12 -11.88
N GLN A 219 20.98 10.84 -11.88
CA GLN A 219 21.89 11.34 -10.85
C GLN A 219 22.02 12.86 -10.90
N ALA A 220 22.15 13.44 -12.09
CA ALA A 220 22.22 14.89 -12.27
C ALA A 220 20.90 15.57 -11.87
N ALA A 221 19.75 15.00 -12.25
CA ALA A 221 18.44 15.50 -11.84
C ALA A 221 18.23 15.40 -10.32
N LEU A 222 18.67 14.29 -9.70
CA LEU A 222 18.65 14.13 -8.24
C LEU A 222 19.50 15.18 -7.53
N GLN A 223 20.71 15.47 -8.03
CA GLN A 223 21.58 16.50 -7.43
C GLN A 223 20.94 17.89 -7.47
N HIS A 224 20.18 18.20 -8.51
CA HIS A 224 19.44 19.45 -8.60
C HIS A 224 18.24 19.46 -7.65
N ALA A 225 17.38 18.44 -7.70
CA ALA A 225 16.17 18.35 -6.89
C ALA A 225 16.43 18.17 -5.38
N ALA A 226 17.62 17.68 -5.01
CA ALA A 226 18.07 17.54 -3.63
C ALA A 226 19.17 18.55 -3.25
N SER A 227 19.24 19.71 -3.93
CA SER A 227 20.13 20.79 -3.51
C SER A 227 19.74 21.29 -2.12
N PRO A 228 20.68 21.82 -1.32
CA PRO A 228 20.37 22.36 0.00
C PRO A 228 19.22 23.38 -0.02
N GLU A 229 19.21 24.26 -1.03
CA GLU A 229 18.17 25.27 -1.22
C GLU A 229 16.80 24.65 -1.52
N ALA A 230 16.75 23.64 -2.40
CA ALA A 230 15.50 22.94 -2.73
C ALA A 230 14.93 22.17 -1.53
N LEU A 231 15.81 21.55 -0.72
CA LEU A 231 15.41 20.85 0.50
C LEU A 231 14.92 21.81 1.59
N GLU A 232 15.54 22.99 1.73
CA GLU A 232 15.10 24.03 2.67
C GLU A 232 13.75 24.62 2.26
N GLU A 233 13.60 24.98 0.99
CA GLU A 233 12.34 25.49 0.44
C GLU A 233 11.20 24.48 0.62
N HIS A 234 11.45 23.22 0.28
CA HIS A 234 10.46 22.15 0.43
C HIS A 234 10.03 21.96 1.87
N ARG A 235 10.98 21.91 2.82
CA ARG A 235 10.67 21.78 4.25
C ARG A 235 9.87 22.98 4.75
N ALA A 236 10.24 24.20 4.36
CA ALA A 236 9.50 25.40 4.74
C ALA A 236 8.05 25.36 4.22
N GLN A 237 7.84 24.90 2.99
CA GLN A 237 6.51 24.82 2.37
C GLN A 237 5.65 23.69 2.95
N LEU A 238 6.20 22.49 3.08
CA LEU A 238 5.45 21.30 3.49
C LEU A 238 5.25 21.23 5.01
N LEU A 239 6.29 21.54 5.77
CA LEU A 239 6.39 21.23 7.20
C LEU A 239 6.37 22.46 8.10
N GLY A 240 6.70 23.65 7.58
CA GLY A 240 6.84 24.88 8.37
C GLY A 240 5.57 25.35 9.09
N ARG A 241 4.39 24.84 8.71
CA ARG A 241 3.13 25.10 9.44
C ARG A 241 2.94 24.21 10.67
N HIS A 242 3.68 23.11 10.77
CA HIS A 242 3.44 22.03 11.73
C HIS A 242 4.59 21.83 12.72
N TYR A 243 5.81 22.22 12.36
CA TYR A 243 7.01 22.01 13.17
C TYR A 243 7.91 23.23 13.23
N ASP A 244 8.35 23.59 14.44
CA ASP A 244 9.46 24.51 14.67
C ASP A 244 10.82 23.78 14.57
N ASP A 245 10.87 22.53 15.03
CA ASP A 245 12.03 21.63 14.99
C ASP A 245 11.58 20.26 14.45
N PHE A 246 11.57 20.11 13.12
CA PHE A 246 11.08 18.91 12.46
C PHE A 246 11.94 17.68 12.82
N GLU A 247 13.26 17.81 12.75
CA GLU A 247 14.20 16.72 13.00
C GLU A 247 14.13 16.23 14.45
N GLY A 248 13.99 17.14 15.41
CA GLY A 248 13.90 16.81 16.83
C GLY A 248 12.56 16.22 17.24
N THR A 249 11.45 16.70 16.67
CA THR A 249 10.11 16.40 17.21
C THR A 249 9.27 15.44 16.37
N ALA A 250 9.44 15.41 15.05
CA ALA A 250 8.59 14.58 14.20
C ALA A 250 8.80 13.09 14.47
N PHE A 251 7.69 12.38 14.67
CA PHE A 251 7.62 10.95 15.01
C PHE A 251 8.44 10.55 16.25
N ALA A 252 8.79 11.49 17.13
CA ALA A 252 9.58 11.18 18.33
C ALA A 252 8.89 10.15 19.25
N TRP A 253 7.56 10.06 19.19
CA TRP A 253 6.77 9.04 19.91
C TRP A 253 7.13 7.59 19.53
N LEU A 254 7.75 7.34 18.36
CA LEU A 254 8.27 6.02 17.97
C LEU A 254 9.42 5.55 18.88
N GLU A 255 10.13 6.47 19.51
CA GLU A 255 11.33 6.19 20.31
C GLU A 255 11.05 6.16 21.82
N VAL A 256 9.84 6.55 22.23
CA VAL A 256 9.46 6.61 23.65
C VAL A 256 9.37 5.20 24.24
N VAL A 257 10.17 4.94 25.27
CA VAL A 257 10.27 3.63 25.94
C VAL A 257 9.23 3.40 27.05
N ALA A 258 8.36 4.37 27.32
CA ALA A 258 7.27 4.21 28.28
C ALA A 258 6.32 3.08 27.83
N PRO A 259 5.86 2.20 28.73
CA PRO A 259 5.03 1.04 28.35
C PRO A 259 3.80 1.39 27.51
N GLN A 260 3.11 2.48 27.86
CA GLN A 260 1.92 2.93 27.12
C GLN A 260 2.24 3.45 25.71
N ALA A 261 3.42 4.02 25.51
CA ALA A 261 3.91 4.41 24.19
C ALA A 261 4.26 3.17 23.36
N GLN A 262 4.96 2.19 23.95
CA GLN A 262 5.30 0.94 23.27
C GLN A 262 4.06 0.16 22.83
N GLU A 263 3.01 0.11 23.66
CA GLU A 263 1.72 -0.47 23.28
C GLU A 263 1.07 0.27 22.10
N PHE A 264 1.14 1.60 22.09
CA PHE A 264 0.62 2.43 20.99
C PHE A 264 1.41 2.17 19.70
N VAL A 265 2.74 2.16 19.78
CA VAL A 265 3.63 1.87 18.64
C VAL A 265 3.37 0.47 18.08
N ALA A 266 3.23 -0.54 18.94
CA ALA A 266 2.89 -1.90 18.51
C ALA A 266 1.56 -1.95 17.75
N ASP A 267 0.54 -1.24 18.22
CA ASP A 267 -0.76 -1.14 17.54
C ASP A 267 -0.64 -0.46 16.17
N VAL A 268 0.15 0.60 16.07
CA VAL A 268 0.40 1.30 14.81
C VAL A 268 1.12 0.40 13.81
N VAL A 269 2.23 -0.22 14.23
CA VAL A 269 3.04 -1.11 13.39
C VAL A 269 2.23 -2.33 12.93
N ASP A 270 1.50 -2.99 13.83
CA ASP A 270 0.67 -4.14 13.46
C ASP A 270 -0.50 -3.77 12.56
N THR A 271 -1.05 -2.55 12.70
CA THR A 271 -2.06 -2.06 11.77
C THR A 271 -1.48 -1.91 10.36
N ILE A 272 -0.25 -1.41 10.23
CA ILE A 272 0.45 -1.31 8.93
C ILE A 272 0.74 -2.70 8.35
N ARG A 273 1.13 -3.69 9.18
CA ARG A 273 1.26 -5.10 8.76
C ARG A 273 -0.06 -5.64 8.23
N CYS A 274 -1.15 -5.42 8.95
CA CYS A 274 -2.49 -5.81 8.52
C CYS A 274 -2.90 -5.12 7.22
N LEU A 275 -2.55 -3.85 7.02
CA LEU A 275 -2.80 -3.11 5.79
C LEU A 275 -2.08 -3.72 4.59
N ARG A 276 -0.79 -4.05 4.73
CA ARG A 276 0.00 -4.72 3.68
C ARG A 276 -0.60 -6.05 3.26
N CYS A 277 -1.14 -6.80 4.22
CA CYS A 277 -1.84 -8.06 3.97
C CYS A 277 -3.19 -7.81 3.30
N ALA A 278 -4.00 -6.89 3.84
CA ALA A 278 -5.31 -6.55 3.28
C ALA A 278 -5.21 -6.08 1.83
N ASP A 279 -4.18 -5.30 1.51
CA ASP A 279 -3.89 -4.84 0.15
C ASP A 279 -3.51 -5.99 -0.80
N ALA A 280 -2.72 -6.97 -0.33
CA ALA A 280 -2.37 -8.15 -1.11
C ALA A 280 -3.57 -9.10 -1.35
N LEU A 281 -4.46 -9.17 -0.35
CA LEU A 281 -5.68 -9.99 -0.32
C LEU A 281 -6.92 -9.29 -0.93
N ARG A 282 -6.70 -8.15 -1.60
CA ARG A 282 -7.74 -7.44 -2.34
C ARG A 282 -8.46 -8.35 -3.34
N GLN A 283 -9.66 -7.94 -3.75
CA GLN A 283 -10.44 -8.57 -4.80
C GLN A 283 -9.57 -8.86 -6.03
N ARG A 284 -9.75 -10.06 -6.60
CA ARG A 284 -9.09 -10.59 -7.80
C ARG A 284 -10.12 -11.43 -8.59
N GLY A 285 -9.75 -11.90 -9.78
CA GLY A 285 -10.57 -12.81 -10.59
C GLY A 285 -11.74 -12.18 -11.34
N THR A 286 -12.77 -12.96 -11.67
CA THR A 286 -13.95 -12.47 -12.42
C THR A 286 -14.85 -11.51 -11.65
N HIS A 287 -14.67 -11.45 -10.31
CA HIS A 287 -15.25 -10.43 -9.43
C HIS A 287 -14.44 -9.12 -9.47
N LEU A 288 -13.20 -9.18 -9.94
CA LEU A 288 -12.37 -8.01 -10.15
C LEU A 288 -13.00 -7.10 -11.19
N ARG A 289 -12.98 -5.83 -10.84
CA ARG A 289 -13.42 -4.72 -11.66
C ARG A 289 -12.23 -3.78 -11.67
N SER A 290 -11.69 -3.49 -12.86
CA SER A 290 -10.64 -2.46 -12.97
C SER A 290 -11.15 -1.12 -12.42
N SER A 291 -10.31 -0.10 -12.36
CA SER A 291 -10.76 1.26 -11.98
C SER A 291 -11.89 1.80 -12.88
N ARG A 292 -12.12 1.21 -14.07
CA ARG A 292 -13.29 1.47 -14.94
C ARG A 292 -14.30 0.33 -15.02
N ASN A 293 -14.23 -0.60 -14.08
CA ASN A 293 -15.12 -1.76 -14.02
C ASN A 293 -14.96 -2.72 -15.22
N TYR A 294 -13.80 -2.72 -15.90
CA TYR A 294 -13.49 -3.74 -16.90
C TYR A 294 -13.39 -5.10 -16.24
N GLN A 295 -13.93 -6.10 -16.92
CA GLN A 295 -13.92 -7.48 -16.45
C GLN A 295 -12.66 -8.17 -16.97
N ILE A 296 -12.05 -9.01 -16.12
CA ILE A 296 -10.96 -9.88 -16.49
C ILE A 296 -11.44 -11.33 -16.50
N PHE A 297 -11.01 -12.09 -17.48
CA PHE A 297 -11.31 -13.50 -17.70
C PHE A 297 -10.04 -14.28 -17.96
N ILE A 298 -10.16 -15.61 -17.93
CA ILE A 298 -9.12 -16.52 -18.40
C ILE A 298 -9.59 -17.21 -19.68
N ASP A 299 -8.78 -17.15 -20.74
CA ASP A 299 -9.07 -17.92 -21.97
C ASP A 299 -8.75 -19.40 -21.73
N GLN A 300 -9.73 -20.28 -21.94
CA GLN A 300 -9.58 -21.73 -21.79
C GLN A 300 -8.62 -22.34 -22.82
N ARG A 301 -8.37 -21.68 -23.95
CA ARG A 301 -7.50 -22.19 -25.01
C ARG A 301 -6.02 -21.92 -24.72
N THR A 302 -5.72 -20.77 -24.15
CA THR A 302 -4.35 -20.28 -23.97
C THR A 302 -3.93 -20.17 -22.51
N ALA A 303 -4.89 -20.14 -21.57
CA ALA A 303 -4.71 -19.78 -20.16
C ALA A 303 -4.18 -18.36 -19.91
N ASN A 304 -4.37 -17.46 -20.88
CA ASN A 304 -4.02 -16.05 -20.78
C ASN A 304 -5.13 -15.24 -20.12
N ALA A 305 -4.79 -14.04 -19.64
CA ALA A 305 -5.78 -13.06 -19.21
C ALA A 305 -6.45 -12.42 -20.43
N ALA A 306 -7.78 -12.32 -20.40
CA ALA A 306 -8.57 -11.61 -21.39
C ALA A 306 -9.39 -10.50 -20.70
N TYR A 307 -9.21 -9.26 -21.14
CA TYR A 307 -9.90 -8.08 -20.63
C TYR A 307 -11.07 -7.72 -21.54
N ALA A 308 -12.26 -7.56 -20.96
CA ALA A 308 -13.38 -6.92 -21.64
C ALA A 308 -13.37 -5.43 -21.38
N LEU A 309 -12.93 -4.68 -22.40
CA LEU A 309 -12.89 -3.23 -22.41
C LEU A 309 -14.19 -2.71 -23.01
N HIS A 310 -14.79 -1.71 -22.39
CA HIS A 310 -16.02 -1.09 -22.87
C HIS A 310 -15.76 0.37 -23.23
N ASP A 311 -16.26 0.78 -24.39
CA ASP A 311 -16.30 2.20 -24.74
C ASP A 311 -17.61 2.86 -24.25
N ARG A 312 -17.70 4.18 -24.45
CA ARG A 312 -18.88 5.00 -24.10
C ARG A 312 -20.14 4.63 -24.88
N GLU A 313 -20.01 3.98 -26.04
CA GLU A 313 -21.13 3.49 -26.85
C GLU A 313 -21.61 2.10 -26.40
N GLY A 314 -20.91 1.48 -25.44
CA GLY A 314 -21.22 0.15 -24.93
C GLY A 314 -20.68 -0.98 -25.82
N ARG A 315 -19.79 -0.68 -26.78
CA ARG A 315 -19.10 -1.72 -27.57
C ARG A 315 -18.06 -2.39 -26.68
N THR A 316 -17.96 -3.71 -26.82
CA THR A 316 -17.02 -4.53 -26.07
C THR A 316 -15.85 -4.94 -26.96
N TYR A 317 -14.64 -4.65 -26.50
CA TYR A 317 -13.38 -5.08 -27.09
C TYR A 317 -12.74 -6.11 -26.17
N LEU A 318 -12.20 -7.18 -26.74
CA LEU A 318 -11.46 -8.19 -26.01
C LEU A 318 -9.96 -8.00 -26.28
N LEU A 319 -9.19 -7.82 -25.20
CA LEU A 319 -7.74 -7.74 -25.25
C LEU A 319 -7.16 -8.92 -24.47
N GLU A 320 -6.36 -9.74 -25.12
CA GLU A 320 -5.70 -10.89 -24.50
C GLU A 320 -4.20 -10.60 -24.26
N GLY A 321 -3.68 -11.00 -23.11
CA GLY A 321 -2.27 -10.85 -22.74
C GLY A 321 -1.69 -12.06 -22.04
N ASP A 322 -0.42 -12.36 -22.29
CA ASP A 322 0.29 -13.55 -21.82
C ASP A 322 1.07 -13.34 -20.51
N ASN A 323 0.81 -12.25 -19.78
CA ASN A 323 1.45 -11.96 -18.50
C ASN A 323 0.98 -12.98 -17.42
N PRO A 324 1.91 -13.73 -16.80
CA PRO A 324 1.57 -14.76 -15.81
C PRO A 324 0.86 -14.23 -14.56
N ILE A 325 1.21 -13.01 -14.11
CA ILE A 325 0.59 -12.36 -12.95
C ILE A 325 -0.87 -12.10 -13.30
N ASN A 326 -1.13 -11.36 -14.39
CA ASN A 326 -2.49 -10.99 -14.80
C ASN A 326 -3.38 -12.23 -15.02
N ALA A 327 -2.84 -13.29 -15.63
CA ALA A 327 -3.56 -14.53 -15.84
C ALA A 327 -3.83 -15.28 -14.52
N GLY A 328 -2.88 -15.27 -13.58
CA GLY A 328 -3.06 -15.79 -12.23
C GLY A 328 -4.13 -15.00 -11.47
N GLU A 329 -4.10 -13.67 -11.53
CA GLU A 329 -5.11 -12.79 -10.94
C GLU A 329 -6.50 -13.08 -11.51
N ALA A 330 -6.63 -13.27 -12.82
CA ALA A 330 -7.89 -13.56 -13.49
C ALA A 330 -8.52 -14.88 -13.02
N ASN A 331 -7.71 -15.85 -12.61
CA ASN A 331 -8.15 -17.18 -12.20
C ASN A 331 -8.39 -17.32 -10.69
N LEU A 332 -7.91 -16.38 -9.86
CA LEU A 332 -8.07 -16.43 -8.41
C LEU A 332 -9.45 -15.93 -8.00
N GLU A 333 -10.25 -16.79 -7.35
CA GLU A 333 -11.59 -16.44 -6.85
C GLU A 333 -11.51 -15.70 -5.51
N THR A 334 -10.71 -16.20 -4.58
CA THR A 334 -10.47 -15.54 -3.29
C THR A 334 -9.13 -15.93 -2.70
N SER A 335 -8.54 -15.00 -1.95
CA SER A 335 -7.47 -15.26 -0.98
C SER A 335 -7.91 -14.71 0.38
N VAL A 336 -7.64 -15.47 1.45
CA VAL A 336 -8.09 -15.10 2.80
C VAL A 336 -7.13 -15.65 3.85
N VAL A 337 -6.89 -14.86 4.90
CA VAL A 337 -6.28 -15.36 6.14
C VAL A 337 -7.41 -15.77 7.08
N THR A 338 -7.41 -17.01 7.56
CA THR A 338 -8.47 -17.50 8.47
C THR A 338 -8.21 -17.10 9.92
N HIS A 339 -9.20 -17.32 10.80
CA HIS A 339 -9.05 -17.11 12.25
C HIS A 339 -7.96 -17.99 12.90
N GLU A 340 -7.56 -19.08 12.24
CA GLU A 340 -6.44 -19.91 12.69
C GLU A 340 -5.06 -19.37 12.21
N GLY A 341 -5.05 -18.31 11.41
CA GLY A 341 -3.84 -17.74 10.81
C GLY A 341 -3.45 -18.34 9.45
N ASP A 342 -4.20 -19.31 8.94
CA ASP A 342 -3.91 -19.97 7.66
C ASP A 342 -4.17 -19.01 6.49
N LEU A 343 -3.22 -18.89 5.56
CA LEU A 343 -3.45 -18.26 4.26
C LEU A 343 -4.04 -19.28 3.27
N ARG A 344 -5.27 -19.06 2.83
CA ARG A 344 -6.02 -19.93 1.91
C ARG A 344 -6.30 -19.24 0.59
N PHE A 345 -6.28 -20.05 -0.48
CA PHE A 345 -6.56 -19.62 -1.84
C PHE A 345 -7.65 -20.50 -2.45
N ALA A 346 -8.54 -19.90 -3.23
CA ALA A 346 -9.48 -20.60 -4.09
C ALA A 346 -9.37 -20.05 -5.51
N PHE A 347 -9.47 -20.95 -6.50
CA PHE A 347 -9.37 -20.62 -7.91
C PHE A 347 -10.61 -21.07 -8.64
N PHE A 348 -10.99 -20.34 -9.69
CA PHE A 348 -12.05 -20.78 -10.57
C PHE A 348 -11.68 -22.12 -11.20
N ARG A 349 -12.61 -23.07 -11.13
CA ARG A 349 -12.43 -24.39 -11.73
C ARG A 349 -12.61 -24.30 -13.24
N GLY A 350 -11.51 -24.31 -13.98
CA GLY A 350 -11.51 -24.31 -15.44
C GLY A 350 -11.37 -25.70 -16.07
N SER A 351 -11.91 -25.87 -17.27
CA SER A 351 -11.47 -26.91 -18.22
C SER A 351 -10.65 -26.20 -19.29
N PHE A 352 -9.36 -26.55 -19.39
CA PHE A 352 -8.47 -25.99 -20.41
C PHE A 352 -8.41 -26.94 -21.61
N GLY A 353 -8.40 -26.36 -22.82
CA GLY A 353 -8.57 -27.12 -24.07
C GLY A 353 -7.36 -28.00 -24.45
N SER A 354 -6.24 -27.89 -23.75
CA SER A 354 -5.00 -28.63 -24.03
C SER A 354 -4.14 -28.82 -22.78
N GLU A 355 -3.24 -29.82 -22.79
CA GLU A 355 -2.25 -30.00 -21.71
C GLU A 355 -1.29 -28.81 -21.56
N GLU A 356 -1.01 -28.09 -22.66
CA GLU A 356 -0.20 -26.87 -22.61
C GLU A 356 -0.91 -25.77 -21.83
N ALA A 357 -2.20 -25.53 -22.12
CA ALA A 357 -3.00 -24.54 -21.41
C ALA A 357 -3.18 -24.92 -19.94
N VAL A 358 -3.35 -26.22 -19.61
CA VAL A 358 -3.36 -26.69 -18.22
C VAL A 358 -2.04 -26.36 -17.51
N ARG A 359 -0.89 -26.68 -18.12
CA ARG A 359 0.42 -26.38 -17.53
C ARG A 359 0.65 -24.89 -17.33
N ARG A 360 0.23 -24.06 -18.29
CA ARG A 360 0.34 -22.61 -18.20
C ARG A 360 -0.56 -22.05 -17.10
N ALA A 361 -1.83 -22.48 -17.02
CA ALA A 361 -2.74 -22.08 -15.94
C ALA A 361 -2.18 -22.43 -14.55
N ALA A 362 -1.63 -23.64 -14.40
CA ALA A 362 -0.99 -24.06 -13.15
C ALA A 362 0.24 -23.20 -12.80
N HIS A 363 1.07 -22.88 -13.79
CA HIS A 363 2.21 -21.97 -13.62
C HIS A 363 1.76 -20.57 -13.19
N ASN A 364 0.79 -19.98 -13.89
CA ASN A 364 0.27 -18.64 -13.59
C ASN A 364 -0.37 -18.58 -12.18
N ALA A 365 -1.09 -19.64 -11.78
CA ALA A 365 -1.63 -19.78 -10.44
C ALA A 365 -0.52 -19.85 -9.37
N ALA A 366 0.57 -20.58 -9.63
CA ALA A 366 1.72 -20.62 -8.73
C ALA A 366 2.38 -19.25 -8.58
N VAL A 367 2.58 -18.52 -9.69
CA VAL A 367 3.18 -17.18 -9.67
C VAL A 367 2.39 -16.23 -8.78
N ILE A 368 1.05 -16.22 -8.88
CA ILE A 368 0.24 -15.32 -8.05
C ILE A 368 0.15 -15.76 -6.59
N VAL A 369 0.22 -17.07 -6.31
CA VAL A 369 0.32 -17.56 -4.93
C VAL A 369 1.61 -17.09 -4.29
N ASP A 370 2.74 -17.22 -4.99
CA ASP A 370 4.05 -16.79 -4.50
C ASP A 370 4.09 -15.28 -4.23
N ASP A 371 3.49 -14.47 -5.12
CA ASP A 371 3.36 -13.01 -4.96
C ASP A 371 2.55 -12.64 -3.70
N ILE A 372 1.35 -13.19 -3.54
CA ILE A 372 0.50 -12.94 -2.36
C ILE A 372 1.14 -13.49 -1.08
N GLN A 373 1.80 -14.65 -1.16
CA GLN A 373 2.48 -15.23 -0.01
C GLN A 373 3.60 -14.32 0.46
N ALA A 374 4.52 -13.90 -0.42
CA ALA A 374 5.60 -12.98 -0.05
C ALA A 374 5.05 -11.74 0.67
N ASP A 375 3.94 -11.22 0.15
CA ASP A 375 3.29 -10.04 0.69
C ASP A 375 2.66 -10.22 2.08
N VAL A 376 1.96 -11.33 2.31
CA VAL A 376 1.25 -11.61 3.58
C VAL A 376 2.21 -12.13 4.64
N VAL A 377 3.08 -13.07 4.25
CA VAL A 377 4.04 -13.71 5.14
C VAL A 377 5.08 -12.72 5.63
N ASP A 378 5.74 -12.00 4.71
CA ASP A 378 6.86 -11.14 5.07
C ASP A 378 6.41 -9.96 5.95
N SER A 379 5.12 -9.61 5.89
CA SER A 379 4.52 -8.60 6.76
C SER A 379 4.53 -8.99 8.24
N PHE A 380 4.62 -10.29 8.58
CA PHE A 380 4.68 -10.76 9.97
C PHE A 380 6.05 -11.34 10.37
N ILE A 381 7.03 -11.38 9.46
CA ILE A 381 8.39 -11.85 9.78
C ILE A 381 9.04 -10.90 10.78
N GLY A 382 9.55 -11.47 11.88
CA GLY A 382 10.20 -10.74 12.98
C GLY A 382 9.25 -10.09 13.99
N GLY A 383 7.93 -10.29 13.86
CA GLY A 383 6.92 -9.78 14.80
C GLY A 383 6.58 -10.75 15.94
N ALA A 384 6.64 -12.06 15.69
CA ALA A 384 6.57 -13.08 16.72
C ALA A 384 7.99 -13.34 17.24
N GLY A 385 8.15 -13.35 18.57
CA GLY A 385 9.44 -13.51 19.24
C GLY A 385 10.32 -14.58 18.60
N GLU A 386 11.63 -14.32 18.59
CA GLU A 386 12.67 -15.24 18.17
C GLU A 386 12.36 -16.67 18.64
N THR A 387 11.79 -17.49 17.77
CA THR A 387 11.99 -18.93 17.88
C THR A 387 13.39 -19.16 17.35
N ALA A 388 14.31 -19.36 18.29
CA ALA A 388 15.66 -19.81 18.08
C ALA A 388 15.73 -20.87 16.97
N ASP A 389 16.25 -20.47 15.81
CA ASP A 389 17.24 -21.24 15.08
C ASP A 389 17.82 -20.34 14.00
N GLY A 390 19.05 -19.89 14.25
CA GLY A 390 19.83 -19.11 13.31
C GLY A 390 20.11 -19.91 12.05
N ALA A 391 19.58 -19.45 10.92
CA ALA A 391 20.10 -19.76 9.60
C ALA A 391 20.29 -18.45 8.83
N PRO A 392 21.48 -18.22 8.24
CA PRO A 392 21.80 -16.94 7.62
C PRO A 392 20.99 -16.71 6.35
N ALA A 393 20.61 -15.46 6.14
CA ALA A 393 20.00 -14.98 4.91
C ALA A 393 20.97 -15.15 3.74
N CYS A 394 20.65 -16.06 2.81
CA CYS A 394 21.35 -16.17 1.54
C CYS A 394 20.66 -15.32 0.47
N CYS A 395 21.35 -14.25 0.04
CA CYS A 395 21.16 -13.63 -1.25
C CYS A 395 21.61 -14.62 -2.35
N SER A 396 20.73 -14.98 -3.28
CA SER A 396 21.04 -15.17 -4.72
C SER A 396 19.90 -15.88 -5.46
N ASN A 397 19.76 -15.51 -6.74
CA ASN A 397 18.75 -15.94 -7.69
C ASN A 397 18.82 -17.45 -7.97
N THR A 398 17.85 -18.21 -7.48
CA THR A 398 17.40 -19.53 -8.01
C THR A 398 15.98 -19.82 -7.47
N PRO A 399 15.16 -20.62 -8.17
CA PRO A 399 13.77 -20.85 -7.76
C PRO A 399 13.74 -21.55 -6.40
N LYS A 400 13.16 -20.88 -5.40
CA LYS A 400 13.04 -21.40 -4.04
C LYS A 400 11.96 -22.47 -3.99
N THR A 401 12.36 -23.73 -3.87
CA THR A 401 11.48 -24.76 -3.33
C THR A 401 11.35 -24.54 -1.83
N ILE A 402 10.19 -24.03 -1.39
CA ILE A 402 9.83 -23.97 0.03
C ILE A 402 9.28 -25.35 0.43
N PRO A 403 9.70 -25.93 1.58
CA PRO A 403 9.13 -27.20 2.03
C PRO A 403 7.64 -27.01 2.37
N ASN A 404 6.80 -27.85 1.75
CA ASN A 404 5.41 -28.01 2.16
C ASN A 404 5.36 -28.37 3.65
N SER A 405 4.46 -27.73 4.40
CA SER A 405 4.24 -27.84 5.86
C SER A 405 5.14 -27.00 6.77
N ARG A 406 4.98 -25.68 6.71
CA ARG A 406 4.88 -24.90 7.95
C ARG A 406 3.45 -24.42 8.06
N ARG A 407 2.82 -24.61 9.23
CA ARG A 407 1.67 -23.77 9.58
C ARG A 407 2.19 -22.34 9.56
N TRP A 408 1.67 -21.56 8.63
CA TRP A 408 1.58 -20.11 8.80
C TRP A 408 0.53 -19.93 9.87
#